data_AF-A0A7S2MJF7-F1
#
_entry.id   AF-A0A7S2MJF7-F1
#
_cell.length_a   1.000
_cell.length_b   1.000
_cell.length_c   1.000
_cell.angle_alpha   90.00
_cell.angle_beta   90.00
_cell.angle_gamma   90.00
#
_symmetry.space_group_name_H-M   'P 1'
#
loop_
_entity.id
_entity.type
_entity.pdbx_description
1 polymer ?
#
loop_
_entity_poly.entity_id
_entity_poly.type
_entity_poly.pdbx_seq_one_letter_code
_entity_poly.pdbx_strand_id
1 'polypeptide(L)'
;ANPPRGHDRKPVRHVVTKYKGVPLLDPGSGPEMLALLRDSAARLPGAEGGLPAIESPNCSDALELRGRWDAEVVAREYLREHPQDQKLAKAVQDYDAVTKFIREAIAVLPADERVSSMNGPPRSTRYEAMLRVHQLLNDGRRSDRRLGFSCVNLSYDYDESRGSLSLKELGDTA
;
A
#
# COMPACT_ATOMS: atom_id res chain seq x y z
N ALA A 1 -10.90 -1.20 12.82
CA ALA A 1 -10.81 -2.59 13.31
C ALA A 1 -9.88 -2.63 14.53
N ASN A 2 -10.25 -3.37 15.57
CA ASN A 2 -9.33 -3.65 16.68
C ASN A 2 -8.25 -4.62 16.19
N PRO A 3 -6.98 -4.48 16.63
CA PRO A 3 -5.93 -5.43 16.28
C PRO A 3 -6.33 -6.85 16.74
N PRO A 4 -6.03 -7.89 15.95
CA PRO A 4 -6.20 -9.29 16.33
C PRO A 4 -5.61 -9.55 17.71
N ARG A 5 -6.31 -10.37 18.50
CA ARG A 5 -5.86 -10.76 19.83
C ARG A 5 -5.69 -12.26 19.90
N GLY A 6 -4.62 -12.69 20.58
CA GLY A 6 -4.35 -14.09 20.85
C GLY A 6 -5.23 -14.64 21.97
N HIS A 7 -5.02 -15.91 22.32
CA HIS A 7 -5.74 -16.60 23.40
C HIS A 7 -5.62 -15.89 24.75
N ASP A 8 -4.53 -15.18 25.00
CA ASP A 8 -4.27 -14.39 26.21
C ASP A 8 -4.87 -12.96 26.16
N ARG A 9 -5.67 -12.67 25.13
CA ARG A 9 -6.25 -11.35 24.83
C ARG A 9 -5.23 -10.24 24.57
N LYS A 10 -3.94 -10.55 24.41
CA LYS A 10 -2.94 -9.56 23.99
C LYS A 10 -3.00 -9.36 22.48
N PRO A 11 -2.67 -8.15 21.98
CA PRO A 11 -2.51 -7.94 20.54
C PRO A 11 -1.50 -8.93 19.96
N VAL A 12 -1.85 -9.57 18.85
CA VAL A 12 -0.95 -10.45 18.10
C VAL A 12 -0.52 -9.78 16.80
N ARG A 13 0.65 -10.19 16.33
CA ARG A 13 1.21 -9.77 15.04
C ARG A 13 0.24 -10.17 13.93
N HIS A 14 0.08 -9.32 12.93
CA HIS A 14 -0.87 -9.50 11.84
C HIS A 14 -0.37 -8.84 10.57
N VAL A 15 -0.84 -9.34 9.43
CA VAL A 15 -0.57 -8.77 8.10
C VAL A 15 -1.73 -7.85 7.74
N VAL A 16 -1.42 -6.66 7.25
CA VAL A 16 -2.44 -5.77 6.67
C VAL A 16 -2.49 -6.00 5.17
N THR A 17 -3.58 -6.59 4.68
CA THR A 17 -3.72 -6.90 3.25
C THR A 17 -4.68 -5.95 2.53
N LYS A 18 -5.45 -5.18 3.29
CA LYS A 18 -6.45 -4.22 2.80
C LYS A 18 -6.46 -2.98 3.68
N TYR A 19 -6.85 -1.84 3.10
CA TYR A 19 -7.16 -0.62 3.83
C TYR A 19 -8.35 0.09 3.19
N LYS A 20 -9.40 0.40 3.96
CA LYS A 20 -10.66 1.02 3.49
C LYS A 20 -11.15 0.42 2.16
N GLY A 21 -11.12 -0.91 2.06
CA GLY A 21 -11.52 -1.64 0.85
C GLY A 21 -10.51 -1.70 -0.30
N VAL A 22 -9.38 -0.97 -0.23
CA VAL A 22 -8.31 -1.02 -1.24
C VAL A 22 -7.38 -2.20 -0.95
N PRO A 23 -7.18 -3.15 -1.89
CA PRO A 23 -6.18 -4.20 -1.75
C PRO A 23 -4.75 -3.63 -1.74
N LEU A 24 -3.94 -4.06 -0.77
CA LEU A 24 -2.52 -3.68 -0.70
C LEU A 24 -1.58 -4.72 -1.35
N LEU A 25 -2.14 -5.87 -1.72
CA LEU A 25 -1.44 -6.97 -2.38
C LEU A 25 -2.06 -7.21 -3.76
N ASP A 26 -1.22 -7.28 -4.79
CA ASP A 26 -1.69 -7.61 -6.13
C ASP A 26 -2.13 -9.09 -6.23
N PRO A 27 -3.15 -9.42 -7.06
CA PRO A 27 -3.61 -10.80 -7.23
C PRO A 27 -2.53 -11.77 -7.71
N GLY A 28 -1.53 -11.28 -8.44
CA GLY A 28 -0.46 -12.08 -9.02
C GLY A 28 0.68 -12.44 -8.05
N SER A 29 0.92 -11.65 -7.02
CA SER A 29 2.05 -11.80 -6.08
C SER A 29 1.63 -11.89 -4.62
N GLY A 30 0.39 -11.49 -4.29
CA GLY A 30 -0.16 -11.52 -2.94
C GLY A 30 -0.17 -12.90 -2.29
N PRO A 31 -0.63 -13.97 -2.97
CA PRO A 31 -0.61 -15.31 -2.40
C PRO A 31 0.80 -15.81 -2.04
N GLU A 32 1.80 -15.52 -2.88
CA GLU A 32 3.20 -15.87 -2.65
C GLU A 32 3.78 -15.11 -1.45
N MET A 33 3.57 -13.80 -1.40
CA MET A 33 3.98 -12.96 -0.26
C MET A 33 3.37 -13.46 1.05
N LEU A 34 2.07 -13.81 1.06
CA LEU A 34 1.39 -14.33 2.24
C LEU A 34 1.91 -15.71 2.67
N ALA A 35 2.31 -16.55 1.73
CA ALA A 35 2.95 -17.83 2.02
C ALA A 35 4.32 -17.62 2.69
N LEU A 36 5.18 -16.77 2.12
CA LEU A 36 6.48 -16.43 2.69
C LEU A 36 6.38 -15.83 4.10
N LEU A 37 5.39 -14.97 4.33
CA LEU A 37 5.09 -14.39 5.64
C LEU A 37 4.65 -15.45 6.65
N ARG A 38 3.77 -16.37 6.24
CA ARG A 38 3.29 -17.45 7.10
C ARG A 38 4.43 -18.38 7.50
N ASP A 39 5.27 -18.77 6.55
CA ASP A 39 6.40 -19.66 6.77
C ASP A 39 7.48 -19.03 7.64
N SER A 40 7.71 -17.71 7.46
CA SER A 40 8.63 -16.95 8.30
C SER A 40 8.07 -16.83 9.73
N ALA A 41 6.77 -16.53 9.87
CA ALA A 41 6.14 -16.36 11.18
C ALA A 41 6.05 -17.66 11.99
N ALA A 42 5.88 -18.81 11.34
CA ALA A 42 5.89 -20.11 12.01
C ALA A 42 7.20 -20.40 12.76
N ARG A 43 8.28 -19.67 12.44
CA ARG A 43 9.58 -19.77 13.11
C ARG A 43 9.73 -18.84 14.32
N LEU A 44 8.71 -18.02 14.62
CA LEU A 44 8.70 -17.11 15.78
C LEU A 44 8.05 -17.77 17.00
N PRO A 45 8.63 -17.58 18.21
CA PRO A 45 7.97 -17.95 19.45
C PRO A 45 6.62 -17.22 19.61
N GLY A 46 5.55 -17.94 19.93
CA GLY A 46 4.22 -17.37 20.16
C GLY A 46 3.37 -17.08 18.90
N ALA A 47 3.83 -17.50 17.71
CA ALA A 47 3.06 -17.42 16.46
C ALA A 47 2.27 -18.70 16.14
N GLU A 48 1.91 -19.47 17.18
CA GLU A 48 1.11 -20.70 17.07
C GLU A 48 -0.25 -20.37 16.43
N GLY A 49 -0.41 -20.68 15.14
CA GLY A 49 -1.60 -20.35 14.34
C GLY A 49 -1.37 -19.41 13.15
N GLY A 50 -0.14 -18.92 12.95
CA GLY A 50 0.22 -18.06 11.82
C GLY A 50 -0.11 -16.57 12.03
N LEU A 51 0.06 -15.77 10.98
CA LEU A 51 -0.25 -14.33 11.00
C LEU A 51 -1.66 -14.07 10.47
N PRO A 52 -2.59 -13.56 11.30
CA PRO A 52 -3.90 -13.11 10.83
C PRO A 52 -3.74 -12.01 9.77
N ALA A 53 -4.51 -12.08 8.70
CA ALA A 53 -4.66 -10.98 7.74
C ALA A 53 -5.84 -10.09 8.15
N ILE A 54 -5.62 -8.79 8.30
CA ILE A 54 -6.67 -7.83 8.63
C ILE A 54 -6.71 -6.66 7.66
N GLU A 55 -7.82 -5.93 7.72
CA GLU A 55 -7.90 -4.58 7.22
C GLU A 55 -7.43 -3.59 8.30
N SER A 56 -6.44 -2.75 7.98
CA SER A 56 -6.03 -1.67 8.88
C SER A 56 -6.90 -0.44 8.62
N PRO A 57 -7.45 0.21 9.66
CA PRO A 57 -8.14 1.49 9.50
C PRO A 57 -7.17 2.70 9.45
N ASN A 58 -5.89 2.52 9.83
CA ASN A 58 -4.98 3.64 10.16
C ASN A 58 -3.66 3.68 9.36
N CYS A 59 -3.38 2.73 8.46
CA CYS A 59 -2.17 2.75 7.62
C CYS A 59 -2.36 3.61 6.35
N SER A 60 -2.36 4.93 6.50
CA SER A 60 -2.44 5.87 5.37
C SER A 60 -1.26 5.78 4.41
N ASP A 61 -0.09 5.37 4.90
CA ASP A 61 1.15 5.49 4.14
C ASP A 61 1.27 4.39 3.09
N ALA A 62 0.78 3.18 3.39
CA ALA A 62 0.70 2.09 2.42
C ALA A 62 -0.32 2.41 1.30
N LEU A 63 -1.45 3.04 1.63
CA LEU A 63 -2.39 3.54 0.62
C LEU A 63 -1.74 4.59 -0.28
N GLU A 64 -1.04 5.53 0.33
CA GLU A 64 -0.41 6.60 -0.42
C GLU A 64 0.71 6.06 -1.32
N LEU A 65 1.53 5.14 -0.82
CA LEU A 65 2.52 4.43 -1.60
C LEU A 65 1.89 3.67 -2.77
N ARG A 66 0.81 2.91 -2.52
CA ARG A 66 0.09 2.18 -3.57
C ARG A 66 -0.49 3.12 -4.62
N GLY A 67 -1.23 4.14 -4.19
CA GLY A 67 -1.87 5.11 -5.07
C GLY A 67 -0.86 5.90 -5.91
N ARG A 68 0.30 6.23 -5.32
CA ARG A 68 1.41 6.85 -6.05
C ARG A 68 2.06 5.89 -7.03
N TRP A 69 2.31 4.64 -6.66
CA TRP A 69 2.86 3.65 -7.59
C TRP A 69 1.97 3.47 -8.82
N ASP A 70 0.66 3.31 -8.57
CA ASP A 70 -0.33 3.16 -9.63
C ASP A 70 -0.37 4.39 -10.55
N ALA A 71 -0.36 5.61 -10.00
CA ALA A 71 -0.49 6.85 -10.79
C ALA A 71 0.82 7.35 -11.42
N GLU A 72 1.95 7.21 -10.72
CA GLU A 72 3.26 7.74 -11.14
C GLU A 72 4.05 6.74 -11.98
N VAL A 73 3.75 5.43 -11.88
CA VAL A 73 4.49 4.37 -12.59
C VAL A 73 3.55 3.55 -13.46
N VAL A 74 2.65 2.76 -12.87
CA VAL A 74 1.87 1.74 -13.60
C VAL A 74 1.02 2.35 -14.70
N ALA A 75 0.26 3.40 -14.39
CA ALA A 75 -0.59 4.07 -15.36
C ALA A 75 0.20 4.70 -16.50
N ARG A 76 1.42 5.20 -16.22
CA ARG A 76 2.27 5.85 -17.22
C ARG A 76 2.90 4.84 -18.17
N GLU A 77 3.38 3.72 -17.64
CA GLU A 77 3.83 2.58 -18.44
C GLU A 77 2.70 2.07 -19.33
N TYR A 78 1.52 1.83 -18.76
CA TYR A 78 0.35 1.36 -19.50
C TYR A 78 -0.06 2.35 -20.61
N LEU A 79 -0.10 3.66 -20.33
CA LEU A 79 -0.46 4.68 -21.32
C LEU A 79 0.58 4.85 -22.43
N ARG A 80 1.85 4.50 -22.19
CA ARG A 80 2.86 4.46 -23.26
C ARG A 80 2.53 3.38 -24.28
N GLU A 81 2.05 2.23 -23.81
CA GLU A 81 1.65 1.10 -24.66
C GLU A 81 0.24 1.28 -25.23
N HIS A 82 -0.62 2.02 -24.54
CA HIS A 82 -2.04 2.23 -24.88
C HIS A 82 -2.42 3.72 -24.87
N PRO A 83 -1.82 4.55 -25.75
CA PRO A 83 -2.05 6.00 -25.76
C PRO A 83 -3.50 6.41 -26.08
N GLN A 84 -4.29 5.48 -26.63
CA GLN A 84 -5.71 5.66 -26.91
C GLN A 84 -6.62 5.62 -25.66
N ASP A 85 -6.13 5.18 -24.49
CA ASP A 85 -6.94 5.13 -23.27
C ASP A 85 -7.12 6.52 -22.65
N GLN A 86 -8.03 7.29 -23.24
CA GLN A 86 -8.35 8.65 -22.82
C GLN A 86 -8.89 8.73 -21.39
N LYS A 87 -9.56 7.66 -20.90
CA LYS A 87 -10.12 7.63 -19.54
C LYS A 87 -9.00 7.57 -18.50
N LEU A 88 -8.04 6.68 -18.69
CA LEU A 88 -6.89 6.58 -17.80
C LEU A 88 -5.99 7.82 -17.93
N ALA A 89 -5.77 8.33 -19.15
CA ALA A 89 -5.01 9.56 -19.37
C ALA A 89 -5.60 10.74 -18.60
N LYS A 90 -6.93 10.92 -18.67
CA LYS A 90 -7.63 11.98 -17.92
C LYS A 90 -7.50 11.80 -16.41
N ALA A 91 -7.62 10.57 -15.90
CA ALA A 91 -7.46 10.31 -14.47
C ALA A 91 -6.05 10.61 -13.96
N VAL A 92 -5.01 10.29 -14.75
CA VAL A 92 -3.61 10.65 -14.44
C VAL A 92 -3.40 12.17 -14.47
N GLN A 93 -3.97 12.87 -15.45
CA GLN A 93 -3.91 14.34 -15.50
C GLN A 93 -4.58 14.99 -14.29
N ASP A 94 -5.72 14.47 -13.84
CA ASP A 94 -6.40 14.96 -12.64
C ASP A 94 -5.56 14.71 -11.38
N TYR A 95 -4.93 13.55 -11.28
CA TYR A 95 -3.97 13.25 -10.21
C TYR A 95 -2.77 14.21 -10.21
N ASP A 96 -2.20 14.50 -11.37
CA ASP A 96 -1.05 15.40 -11.52
C ASP A 96 -1.43 16.84 -11.16
N ALA A 97 -2.61 17.31 -11.59
CA ALA A 97 -3.12 18.64 -11.26
C ALA A 97 -3.34 18.81 -9.75
N VAL A 98 -3.98 17.84 -9.10
CA VAL A 98 -4.16 17.85 -7.63
C VAL A 98 -2.80 17.80 -6.93
N THR A 99 -1.90 16.93 -7.35
CA THR A 99 -0.57 16.81 -6.72
C THR A 99 0.26 18.08 -6.88
N LYS A 100 0.18 18.74 -8.04
CA LYS A 100 0.83 20.03 -8.28
C LYS A 100 0.30 21.12 -7.35
N PHE A 101 -1.03 21.27 -7.28
CA PHE A 101 -1.67 22.24 -6.38
C PHE A 101 -1.24 22.04 -4.93
N ILE A 102 -1.20 20.78 -4.46
CA ILE A 102 -0.78 20.46 -3.09
C ILE A 102 0.69 20.81 -2.85
N ARG A 103 1.58 20.49 -3.80
CA ARG A 103 3.01 20.83 -3.70
C ARG A 103 3.22 22.34 -3.64
N GLU A 104 2.51 23.09 -4.47
CA GLU A 104 2.57 24.57 -4.48
C GLU A 104 2.05 25.16 -3.17
N ALA A 105 0.93 24.64 -2.65
CA ALA A 105 0.38 25.07 -1.36
C ALA A 105 1.32 24.74 -0.19
N ILE A 106 1.94 23.57 -0.17
CA ILE A 106 2.87 23.16 0.90
C ILE A 106 4.20 23.92 0.83
N ALA A 107 4.65 24.32 -0.37
CA ALA A 107 5.94 25.00 -0.55
C ALA A 107 6.03 26.34 0.18
N VAL A 108 4.89 27.02 0.37
CA VAL A 108 4.82 28.32 1.06
C VAL A 108 4.54 28.19 2.57
N LEU A 109 4.25 26.99 3.07
CA LEU A 109 3.95 26.74 4.48
C LEU A 109 5.23 26.41 5.28
N PRO A 110 5.38 26.95 6.49
CA PRO A 110 6.34 26.48 7.49
C PRO A 110 6.20 24.98 7.77
N ALA A 111 7.29 24.30 8.13
CA ALA A 111 7.31 22.84 8.24
C ALA A 111 6.34 22.27 9.28
N ASP A 112 6.14 23.00 10.38
CA ASP A 112 5.21 22.70 11.48
C ASP A 112 3.73 22.89 11.09
N GLU A 113 3.46 23.66 10.04
CA GLU A 113 2.11 23.85 9.48
C GLU A 113 1.76 22.84 8.37
N ARG A 114 2.70 21.97 7.96
CA ARG A 114 2.50 20.93 6.94
C ARG A 114 1.78 19.70 7.47
N VAL A 115 0.83 19.89 8.37
CA VAL A 115 0.04 18.83 9.00
C VAL A 115 -1.41 18.98 8.58
N SER A 116 -1.94 18.00 7.85
CA SER A 116 -3.35 17.98 7.43
C SER A 116 -4.10 16.80 8.06
N SER A 117 -5.37 17.03 8.40
CA SER A 117 -6.29 15.96 8.82
C SER A 117 -6.35 14.83 7.79
N MET A 118 -6.45 13.59 8.26
CA MET A 118 -6.53 12.40 7.39
C MET A 118 -7.77 12.41 6.49
N ASN A 119 -8.86 13.03 6.94
CA ASN A 119 -10.15 13.05 6.23
C ASN A 119 -10.43 14.42 5.57
N GLY A 120 -9.47 15.35 5.60
CA GLY A 120 -9.64 16.70 5.08
C GLY A 120 -8.81 16.97 3.83
N PRO A 121 -9.16 18.01 3.04
CA PRO A 121 -8.26 18.58 2.07
C PRO A 121 -6.96 19.06 2.74
N PRO A 122 -5.81 18.99 2.06
CA PRO A 122 -5.62 18.53 0.68
C PRO A 122 -5.58 16.99 0.51
N ARG A 123 -5.48 16.23 1.60
CA ARG A 123 -5.17 14.79 1.59
C ARG A 123 -6.28 13.94 0.99
N SER A 124 -7.54 14.20 1.36
CA SER A 124 -8.70 13.46 0.82
C SER A 124 -8.82 13.60 -0.69
N THR A 125 -8.64 14.82 -1.22
CA THR A 125 -8.72 15.11 -2.66
C THR A 125 -7.66 14.33 -3.46
N ARG A 126 -6.44 14.22 -2.92
CA ARG A 126 -5.38 13.43 -3.56
C ARG A 126 -5.69 11.94 -3.53
N TYR A 127 -6.23 11.43 -2.43
CA TYR A 127 -6.63 10.03 -2.31
C TYR A 127 -7.79 9.66 -3.23
N GLU A 128 -8.76 10.55 -3.42
CA GLU A 128 -9.81 10.34 -4.42
C GLU A 128 -9.26 10.27 -5.84
N ALA A 129 -8.29 11.13 -6.18
CA ALA A 129 -7.64 11.08 -7.49
C ALA A 129 -6.84 9.79 -7.69
N MET A 130 -6.07 9.37 -6.69
CA MET A 130 -5.36 8.07 -6.70
C MET A 130 -6.32 6.89 -6.85
N LEU A 131 -7.44 6.91 -6.12
CA LEU A 131 -8.44 5.84 -6.17
C LEU A 131 -9.03 5.68 -7.58
N ARG A 132 -9.30 6.78 -8.29
CA ARG A 132 -9.81 6.72 -9.67
C ARG A 132 -8.80 6.04 -10.61
N VAL A 133 -7.52 6.37 -10.49
CA VAL A 133 -6.46 5.72 -11.28
C VAL A 133 -6.38 4.23 -10.95
N HIS A 134 -6.35 3.90 -9.65
CA HIS A 134 -6.33 2.52 -9.17
C HIS A 134 -7.51 1.69 -9.70
N GLN A 135 -8.73 2.23 -9.61
CA GLN A 135 -9.93 1.57 -10.10
C GLN A 135 -9.86 1.29 -11.60
N LEU A 136 -9.41 2.27 -12.40
CA LEU A 136 -9.24 2.08 -13.83
C LEU A 136 -8.20 1.00 -14.13
N LEU A 137 -7.04 1.01 -13.46
CA LEU A 137 -6.03 -0.04 -13.65
C LEU A 137 -6.55 -1.45 -13.28
N ASN A 138 -7.47 -1.55 -12.33
CA ASN A 138 -8.05 -2.83 -11.92
C ASN A 138 -9.35 -3.22 -12.66
N ASP A 139 -9.87 -2.37 -13.53
CA ASP A 139 -11.06 -2.62 -14.36
C ASP A 139 -10.69 -3.40 -15.64
N GLY A 140 -10.02 -4.54 -15.47
CA GLY A 140 -9.65 -5.46 -16.56
C GLY A 140 -8.44 -5.03 -17.40
N ARG A 141 -7.79 -3.89 -17.09
CA ARG A 141 -6.51 -3.52 -17.72
C ARG A 141 -5.42 -4.46 -17.22
N ARG A 142 -4.73 -5.13 -18.15
CA ARG A 142 -3.55 -5.93 -17.80
C ARG A 142 -2.35 -5.00 -17.75
N SER A 143 -1.84 -4.73 -16.54
CA SER A 143 -0.52 -4.15 -16.36
C SER A 143 0.56 -5.22 -16.58
N ASP A 144 1.75 -4.77 -16.94
CA ASP A 144 2.94 -5.62 -16.99
C ASP A 144 3.18 -6.27 -15.61
N ARG A 145 3.38 -7.60 -15.60
CA ARG A 145 3.64 -8.37 -14.38
C ARG A 145 4.86 -7.87 -13.61
N ARG A 146 5.83 -7.25 -14.28
CA ARG A 146 7.03 -6.66 -13.66
C ARG A 146 6.71 -5.45 -12.78
N LEU A 147 5.53 -4.84 -12.97
CA LEU A 147 5.06 -3.69 -12.19
C LEU A 147 4.20 -4.10 -10.99
N GLY A 148 4.20 -5.39 -10.65
CA GLY A 148 3.51 -5.92 -9.48
C GLY A 148 3.96 -5.21 -8.20
N PHE A 149 2.99 -4.82 -7.39
CA PHE A 149 3.16 -4.06 -6.17
C PHE A 149 2.65 -4.85 -4.96
N SER A 150 3.46 -4.87 -3.91
CA SER A 150 3.11 -5.49 -2.63
C SER A 150 3.57 -4.55 -1.52
N CYS A 151 2.62 -3.98 -0.78
CA CYS A 151 2.92 -3.33 0.48
C CYS A 151 2.42 -4.22 1.62
N VAL A 152 3.37 -4.80 2.36
CA VAL A 152 3.09 -5.43 3.65
C VAL A 152 3.62 -4.47 4.70
N ASN A 153 2.74 -3.93 5.54
CA ASN A 153 3.17 -3.06 6.62
C ASN A 153 3.71 -3.89 7.79
N LEU A 154 4.91 -4.44 7.60
CA LEU A 154 5.76 -5.03 8.61
C LEU A 154 7.17 -4.55 8.28
N SER A 155 7.87 -4.01 9.28
CA SER A 155 9.27 -3.57 9.20
C SER A 155 10.18 -4.75 8.84
N TYR A 156 10.24 -5.10 7.56
CA TYR A 156 11.01 -6.22 7.06
C TYR A 156 11.96 -5.79 5.97
N ASP A 157 13.24 -5.98 6.25
CA ASP A 157 14.22 -6.27 5.23
C ASP A 157 13.92 -7.68 4.67
N TYR A 158 13.46 -7.72 3.44
CA TYR A 158 13.35 -8.94 2.65
C TYR A 158 14.75 -9.34 2.15
N ASP A 159 15.22 -10.53 2.52
CA ASP A 159 16.48 -11.08 2.03
C ASP A 159 16.21 -12.04 0.87
N GLU A 160 16.35 -11.53 -0.36
CA GLU A 160 16.21 -12.29 -1.60
C GLU A 160 17.12 -13.53 -1.65
N SER A 161 18.30 -13.48 -1.02
CA SER A 161 19.27 -14.59 -1.06
C SER A 161 18.83 -15.82 -0.27
N ARG A 162 17.86 -15.65 0.64
CA ARG A 162 17.38 -16.71 1.54
C ARG A 162 15.93 -17.13 1.28
N GLY A 163 15.22 -16.42 0.39
CA GLY A 163 13.79 -16.64 0.18
C GLY A 163 12.99 -16.55 1.47
N SER A 164 13.44 -15.70 2.41
CA SER A 164 12.87 -15.59 3.75
C SER A 164 12.91 -14.14 4.22
N LEU A 165 11.87 -13.70 4.93
CA LEU A 165 11.84 -12.38 5.53
C LEU A 165 12.68 -12.36 6.80
N SER A 166 13.60 -11.39 6.92
CA SER A 166 14.37 -11.21 8.17
C SER A 166 13.46 -10.62 9.23
N LEU A 167 13.08 -11.43 10.22
CA LEU A 167 12.24 -11.01 11.34
C LEU A 167 13.08 -10.46 12.51
N LYS A 168 14.39 -10.27 12.32
CA LYS A 168 15.33 -9.92 13.40
C LYS A 168 15.03 -8.53 13.98
N GLU A 169 14.74 -7.52 13.15
CA GLU A 169 14.30 -6.21 13.63
C GLU A 169 12.98 -6.27 14.39
N LEU A 170 12.09 -7.24 14.13
CA LEU A 170 10.88 -7.40 14.94
C LEU A 170 11.15 -7.89 16.38
N GLY A 171 12.34 -8.41 16.67
CA GLY A 171 12.76 -8.70 18.03
C GLY A 171 13.24 -7.45 18.77
N ASP A 172 13.83 -6.50 18.04
CA ASP A 172 14.55 -5.36 18.58
C ASP A 172 13.70 -4.08 18.66
N THR A 173 12.53 -4.03 18.00
CA THR A 173 11.60 -2.88 18.01
C THR A 173 10.30 -3.13 18.80
N ALA A 174 10.31 -4.03 19.79
CA ALA A 174 9.18 -4.25 20.69
C ALA A 174 8.98 -3.10 21.68
#